data_AF-A0A1W9VAP6-F1
#
_entry.id   AF-A0A1W9VAP6-F1
#
_cell.length_a   1.000
_cell.length_b   1.000
_cell.length_c   1.000
_cell.angle_alpha   90.00
_cell.angle_beta   90.00
_cell.angle_gamma   90.00
#
_symmetry.space_group_name_H-M   'P 1'
#
loop_
_entity.id
_entity.type
_entity.pdbx_description
1 polymer ?
#
loop_
_entity_poly.entity_id
_entity_poly.type
_entity_poly.pdbx_seq_one_letter_code
_entity_poly.pdbx_strand_id
1 'polypeptide(L)'
;MKSTTYSKYSKKLLFTTFNCAKSQLIPLQDMQGIHNDDLIMALTGLAGGILNNGSTCGVVIGGAISSAMIRDKELSGKWTLEDEIQLLSEIKEDVSWFEDRFGTSLCREREELNYQRITVLGLLNPQKAKGCVARSGASMDYFVEKYAAKNSPHPSLPLAKHPRKGAESGEGTVFPSPVSGRAPFEYFRARGEGSEHCAQKILGEIREKTGIGNEKLEQISVALDGGIGLTGGGCGALSGALMALGLKYALDPQKTEPKKLKNIYRSMDSEFFSMAKILVKNFIKEFEYFECSRITGTKFKDWAQFSQFRNSPSCDKLNNFLVKKTVEIINFKKAS
;
A
#
# COMPACT_ATOMS: atom_id res chain seq x y z
N MET A 1 23.76 6.57 -14.02
CA MET A 1 23.48 6.54 -12.57
C MET A 1 23.93 5.20 -11.99
N LYS A 2 24.79 5.17 -10.96
CA LYS A 2 25.23 3.91 -10.32
C LYS A 2 24.11 3.40 -9.40
N SER A 3 23.74 2.12 -9.51
CA SER A 3 22.66 1.52 -8.70
C SER A 3 23.03 1.51 -7.21
N THR A 4 22.16 2.09 -6.38
CA THR A 4 22.36 2.17 -4.92
C THR A 4 22.23 0.80 -4.25
N THR A 5 22.71 0.69 -3.00
CA THR A 5 22.51 -0.51 -2.17
C THR A 5 21.02 -0.85 -2.01
N TYR A 6 20.18 0.17 -1.80
CA TYR A 6 18.73 -0.01 -1.69
C TYR A 6 18.07 -0.42 -3.01
N SER A 7 18.53 0.07 -4.16
CA SER A 7 18.06 -0.39 -5.48
C SER A 7 18.34 -1.88 -5.71
N LYS A 8 19.53 -2.37 -5.33
CA LYS A 8 19.83 -3.81 -5.36
C LYS A 8 18.93 -4.60 -4.40
N TYR A 9 18.67 -4.06 -3.21
CA TYR A 9 17.80 -4.69 -2.22
C TYR A 9 16.33 -4.76 -2.70
N SER A 10 15.80 -3.67 -3.26
CA SER A 10 14.48 -3.60 -3.88
C SER A 10 14.30 -4.65 -4.98
N LYS A 11 15.27 -4.74 -5.92
CA LYS A 11 15.27 -5.76 -6.98
C LYS A 11 15.24 -7.18 -6.40
N LYS A 12 16.07 -7.45 -5.39
CA LYS A 12 16.11 -8.75 -4.72
C LYS A 12 14.75 -9.08 -4.08
N LEU A 13 14.15 -8.13 -3.37
CA LEU A 13 12.85 -8.31 -2.74
C LEU A 13 11.74 -8.59 -3.76
N LEU A 14 11.74 -7.92 -4.90
CA LEU A 14 10.77 -8.22 -5.95
C LEU A 14 10.91 -9.68 -6.42
N PHE A 15 12.13 -10.17 -6.63
CA PHE A 15 12.38 -11.56 -7.00
C PHE A 15 12.01 -12.56 -5.91
N THR A 16 12.18 -12.22 -4.63
CA THR A 16 11.94 -13.15 -3.52
C THR A 16 10.55 -13.05 -2.92
N THR A 17 9.77 -12.02 -3.24
CA THR A 17 8.41 -11.82 -2.69
C THR A 17 7.34 -11.73 -3.76
N PHE A 18 7.72 -11.47 -5.02
CA PHE A 18 6.81 -11.17 -6.13
C PHE A 18 5.80 -10.06 -5.80
N ASN A 19 6.13 -9.19 -4.85
CA ASN A 19 5.29 -8.07 -4.45
C ASN A 19 6.04 -6.75 -4.70
N CYS A 20 5.65 -6.06 -5.77
CA CYS A 20 6.24 -4.80 -6.18
C CYS A 20 5.98 -3.65 -5.19
N ALA A 21 4.89 -3.66 -4.42
CA ALA A 21 4.66 -2.63 -3.39
C ALA A 21 5.62 -2.81 -2.21
N LYS A 22 5.77 -4.04 -1.71
CA LYS A 22 6.73 -4.38 -0.65
C LYS A 22 8.18 -4.14 -1.06
N SER A 23 8.50 -4.29 -2.36
CA SER A 23 9.83 -3.99 -2.89
C SER A 23 10.24 -2.52 -2.76
N GLN A 24 9.29 -1.62 -2.54
CA GLN A 24 9.54 -0.21 -2.25
C GLN A 24 9.47 0.07 -0.75
N LEU A 25 8.42 -0.41 -0.09
CA LEU A 25 8.17 -0.17 1.33
C LEU A 25 9.31 -0.68 2.23
N ILE A 26 9.76 -1.93 2.05
CA ILE A 26 10.74 -2.54 2.97
C ILE A 26 12.09 -1.81 2.92
N PRO A 27 12.71 -1.55 1.74
CA PRO A 27 13.97 -0.81 1.71
C PRO A 27 13.85 0.62 2.24
N LEU A 28 12.72 1.30 2.01
CA LEU A 28 12.51 2.66 2.51
C LEU A 28 12.26 2.70 4.02
N GLN A 29 11.61 1.68 4.58
CA GLN A 29 11.55 1.46 6.03
C GLN A 29 12.95 1.31 6.62
N ASP A 30 13.77 0.42 6.07
CA ASP A 30 15.14 0.19 6.52
C ASP A 30 16.00 1.47 6.40
N MET A 31 15.89 2.20 5.29
CA MET A 31 16.59 3.47 5.08
C MET A 31 16.24 4.53 6.12
N GLN A 32 15.00 4.49 6.62
CA GLN A 32 14.47 5.47 7.56
C GLN A 32 14.51 4.97 9.01
N GLY A 33 15.05 3.77 9.27
CA GLY A 33 15.00 3.16 10.60
C GLY A 33 13.58 2.97 11.13
N ILE A 34 12.61 2.73 10.23
CA ILE A 34 11.21 2.45 10.57
C ILE A 34 11.02 0.94 10.47
N HIS A 35 10.33 0.35 11.45
CA HIS A 35 9.96 -1.06 11.41
C HIS A 35 8.47 -1.21 11.73
N ASN A 36 7.67 -1.42 10.69
CA ASN A 36 6.23 -1.63 10.82
C ASN A 36 5.78 -2.80 9.92
N ASP A 37 5.61 -3.96 10.53
CA ASP A 37 5.20 -5.18 9.83
C ASP A 37 3.72 -5.15 9.41
N ASP A 38 2.87 -4.39 10.12
CA ASP A 38 1.47 -4.19 9.71
C ASP A 38 1.39 -3.50 8.35
N LEU A 39 2.24 -2.50 8.07
CA LEU A 39 2.33 -1.89 6.74
C LEU A 39 2.75 -2.90 5.67
N ILE A 40 3.71 -3.77 6.00
CA ILE A 40 4.17 -4.84 5.09
C ILE A 40 3.03 -5.82 4.81
N MET A 41 2.24 -6.19 5.81
CA MET A 41 1.08 -7.07 5.66
C MET A 41 -0.03 -6.40 4.86
N ALA A 42 -0.36 -5.14 5.15
CA ALA A 42 -1.38 -4.37 4.46
C ALA A 42 -1.11 -4.22 2.96
N LEU A 43 0.16 -4.09 2.54
CA LEU A 43 0.54 -3.95 1.13
C LEU A 43 0.51 -5.25 0.33
N THR A 44 0.13 -6.38 0.93
CA THR A 44 0.06 -7.69 0.25
C THR A 44 -0.85 -7.66 -0.97
N GLY A 45 -2.01 -7.03 -0.86
CA GLY A 45 -3.03 -6.96 -1.91
C GLY A 45 -2.73 -6.00 -3.05
N LEU A 46 -1.72 -5.15 -2.95
CA LEU A 46 -1.52 -4.04 -3.89
C LEU A 46 -0.57 -4.39 -5.06
N ALA A 47 0.01 -5.60 -5.03
CA ALA A 47 0.86 -6.10 -6.11
C ALA A 47 0.09 -6.39 -7.41
N GLY A 48 0.82 -6.35 -8.53
CA GLY A 48 0.26 -6.58 -9.86
C GLY A 48 -0.79 -5.54 -10.28
N GLY A 49 -0.77 -4.39 -9.63
CA GLY A 49 -1.73 -3.30 -9.80
C GLY A 49 -3.10 -3.66 -9.26
N ILE A 50 -3.17 -3.70 -7.93
CA ILE A 50 -4.32 -4.04 -7.10
C ILE A 50 -4.77 -5.50 -7.27
N LEU A 51 -4.06 -6.44 -6.67
CA LEU A 51 -4.39 -7.87 -6.70
C LEU A 51 -4.39 -8.47 -8.12
N ASN A 52 -3.38 -8.10 -8.92
CA ASN A 52 -3.12 -8.63 -10.27
C ASN A 52 -4.14 -8.27 -11.36
N ASN A 53 -4.84 -7.13 -11.23
CA ASN A 53 -5.81 -6.67 -12.23
C ASN A 53 -5.27 -5.56 -13.14
N GLY A 54 -3.97 -5.25 -13.05
CA GLY A 54 -3.34 -4.40 -14.06
C GLY A 54 -3.66 -2.91 -13.93
N SER A 55 -4.19 -2.47 -12.78
CA SER A 55 -4.37 -1.04 -12.45
C SER A 55 -3.02 -0.40 -12.05
N THR A 56 -3.03 0.68 -11.26
CA THR A 56 -1.82 1.42 -10.86
C THR A 56 -0.73 0.48 -10.36
N CYS A 57 0.47 0.57 -10.94
CA CYS A 57 1.60 -0.29 -10.64
C CYS A 57 1.91 -0.30 -9.14
N GLY A 58 2.14 -1.49 -8.57
CA GLY A 58 2.44 -1.58 -7.14
C GLY A 58 3.77 -0.91 -6.75
N VAL A 59 4.69 -0.67 -7.69
CA VAL A 59 5.87 0.18 -7.43
C VAL A 59 5.44 1.61 -7.09
N VAL A 60 4.48 2.16 -7.83
CA VAL A 60 3.93 3.51 -7.59
C VAL A 60 3.20 3.55 -6.26
N ILE A 61 2.32 2.57 -6.00
CA ILE A 61 1.57 2.50 -4.73
C ILE A 61 2.52 2.35 -3.53
N GLY A 62 3.52 1.47 -3.64
CA GLY A 62 4.54 1.28 -2.61
C GLY A 62 5.35 2.54 -2.36
N GLY A 63 5.70 3.27 -3.42
CA GLY A 63 6.32 4.59 -3.36
C GLY A 63 5.46 5.60 -2.60
N ALA A 64 4.21 5.78 -3.02
CA ALA A 64 3.26 6.72 -2.42
C ALA A 64 3.03 6.48 -0.92
N ILE A 65 2.81 5.21 -0.52
CA ILE A 65 2.67 4.85 0.91
C ILE A 65 3.97 5.12 1.67
N SER A 66 5.13 4.83 1.07
CA SER A 66 6.41 5.11 1.70
C SER A 66 6.66 6.61 1.86
N SER A 67 6.26 7.43 0.89
CA SER A 67 6.31 8.90 0.98
C SER A 67 5.46 9.43 2.12
N ALA A 68 4.25 8.90 2.29
CA ALA A 68 3.37 9.24 3.40
C ALA A 68 3.95 8.78 4.75
N MET A 69 4.47 7.56 4.83
CA MET A 69 5.14 7.03 6.03
C MET A 69 6.34 7.89 6.46
N ILE A 70 7.15 8.37 5.50
CA ILE A 70 8.30 9.23 5.78
C ILE A 70 7.86 10.58 6.31
N ARG A 71 6.89 11.21 5.64
CA ARG A 71 6.27 12.46 6.10
C ARG A 71 5.68 12.32 7.50
N ASP A 72 5.04 11.20 7.76
CA ASP A 72 4.44 10.91 9.06
C ASP A 72 5.47 10.83 10.19
N LYS A 73 6.68 10.33 9.88
CA LYS A 73 7.82 10.36 10.79
C LYS A 73 8.34 11.79 10.96
N GLU A 74 8.52 12.54 9.87
CA GLU A 74 8.99 13.94 9.89
C GLU A 74 8.07 14.84 10.73
N LEU A 75 6.76 14.64 10.61
CA LEU A 75 5.73 15.41 11.32
C LEU A 75 5.32 14.79 12.66
N SER A 76 5.96 13.69 13.07
CA SER A 76 5.65 13.01 14.34
C SER A 76 4.16 12.67 14.52
N GLY A 77 3.47 12.28 13.45
CA GLY A 77 2.04 11.97 13.47
C GLY A 77 1.08 13.16 13.51
N LYS A 78 1.57 14.40 13.48
CA LYS A 78 0.74 15.61 13.58
C LYS A 78 0.61 16.28 12.22
N TRP A 79 -0.45 15.94 11.49
CA TRP A 79 -0.67 16.44 10.13
C TRP A 79 -1.65 17.60 10.13
N THR A 80 -1.37 18.59 9.30
CA THR A 80 -2.31 19.64 8.89
C THR A 80 -2.93 19.30 7.54
N LEU A 81 -3.98 20.02 7.15
CA LEU A 81 -4.55 19.89 5.81
C LEU A 81 -3.53 20.28 4.73
N GLU A 82 -2.70 21.29 5.02
CA GLU A 82 -1.63 21.73 4.15
C GLU A 82 -0.61 20.61 3.89
N ASP A 83 -0.27 19.83 4.93
CA ASP A 83 0.64 18.67 4.80
C ASP A 83 0.05 17.57 3.90
N GLU A 84 -1.26 17.31 4.02
CA GLU A 84 -1.98 16.35 3.17
C GLU A 84 -2.00 16.81 1.71
N ILE A 85 -2.32 18.07 1.46
CA ILE A 85 -2.34 18.66 0.11
C ILE A 85 -0.94 18.60 -0.51
N GLN A 86 0.09 18.94 0.26
CA GLN A 86 1.48 18.89 -0.19
C GLN A 86 1.89 17.46 -0.54
N LEU A 87 1.58 16.48 0.31
CA LEU A 87 1.84 15.07 0.03
C LEU A 87 1.17 14.62 -1.28
N LEU A 88 -0.10 14.96 -1.49
CA LEU A 88 -0.83 14.59 -2.70
C LEU A 88 -0.18 15.19 -3.95
N SER A 89 0.28 16.45 -3.88
CA SER A 89 1.03 17.09 -4.96
C SER A 89 2.34 16.38 -5.25
N GLU A 90 3.12 16.05 -4.22
CA GLU A 90 4.38 15.32 -4.38
C GLU A 90 4.17 13.91 -4.96
N ILE A 91 3.13 13.19 -4.55
CA ILE A 91 2.82 11.88 -5.13
C ILE A 91 2.42 12.02 -6.60
N LYS A 92 1.65 13.06 -6.95
CA LYS A 92 1.29 13.33 -8.35
C LYS A 92 2.53 13.56 -9.22
N GLU A 93 3.52 14.28 -8.69
CA GLU A 93 4.83 14.45 -9.33
C GLU A 93 5.60 13.13 -9.44
N ASP A 94 5.62 12.31 -8.39
CA ASP A 94 6.25 10.99 -8.40
C ASP A 94 5.64 10.07 -9.46
N VAL A 95 4.30 10.10 -9.60
CA VAL A 95 3.60 9.34 -10.64
C VAL A 95 3.92 9.88 -12.03
N SER A 96 3.95 11.20 -12.20
CA SER A 96 4.29 11.83 -13.48
C SER A 96 5.71 11.47 -13.91
N TRP A 97 6.69 11.56 -13.00
CA TRP A 97 8.05 11.09 -13.24
C TRP A 97 8.09 9.63 -13.68
N PHE A 98 7.32 8.78 -13.02
CA PHE A 98 7.28 7.35 -13.32
C PHE A 98 6.63 7.08 -14.69
N GLU A 99 5.60 7.85 -15.07
CA GLU A 99 4.96 7.81 -16.38
C GLU A 99 5.91 8.29 -17.48
N ASP A 100 6.59 9.43 -17.29
CA ASP A 100 7.58 9.95 -18.23
C ASP A 100 8.70 8.94 -18.49
N ARG A 101 9.12 8.23 -17.43
CA ARG A 101 10.21 7.25 -17.52
C ARG A 101 9.78 5.91 -18.12
N PHE A 102 8.54 5.48 -17.89
CA PHE A 102 8.10 4.11 -18.20
C PHE A 102 6.80 4.02 -19.02
N GLY A 103 6.34 5.13 -19.59
CA GLY A 103 5.21 5.28 -20.50
C GLY A 103 3.83 5.34 -19.83
N THR A 104 3.61 4.62 -18.73
CA THR A 104 2.31 4.55 -18.04
C THR A 104 2.50 4.14 -16.58
N SER A 105 1.58 4.55 -15.70
CA SER A 105 1.49 4.05 -14.33
C SER A 105 0.64 2.78 -14.24
N LEU A 106 -0.17 2.46 -15.26
CA LEU A 106 -1.03 1.28 -15.29
C LEU A 106 -0.23 0.03 -15.63
N CYS A 107 -0.41 -1.02 -14.83
CA CYS A 107 0.41 -2.22 -14.94
C CYS A 107 0.07 -3.06 -16.17
N ARG A 108 -1.16 -2.97 -16.70
CA ARG A 108 -1.61 -3.69 -17.92
C ARG A 108 -1.13 -3.06 -19.22
N GLU A 109 -0.95 -1.74 -19.25
CA GLU A 109 -0.71 -0.97 -20.49
C GLU A 109 0.75 -1.02 -20.95
N ARG A 110 1.60 -1.79 -20.29
CA ARG A 110 3.02 -1.88 -20.63
C ARG A 110 3.21 -2.88 -21.76
N GLU A 111 4.00 -2.47 -22.76
CA GLU A 111 4.28 -3.22 -24.01
C GLU A 111 4.83 -4.64 -23.80
N GLU A 112 5.29 -4.94 -22.59
CA GLU A 112 5.85 -6.23 -22.20
C GLU A 112 4.80 -7.31 -21.89
N LEU A 113 3.50 -7.04 -22.08
CA LEU A 113 2.36 -7.96 -22.33
C LEU A 113 1.04 -7.32 -21.87
N ASN A 114 0.17 -6.98 -22.82
CA ASN A 114 -1.16 -6.41 -22.58
C ASN A 114 -2.13 -7.51 -22.09
N TYR A 115 -2.07 -7.82 -20.80
CA TYR A 115 -3.05 -8.71 -20.18
C TYR A 115 -4.12 -7.89 -19.48
N GLN A 116 -5.39 -8.19 -19.77
CA GLN A 116 -6.51 -7.72 -18.94
C GLN A 116 -6.41 -8.25 -17.49
N ARG A 117 -5.67 -9.34 -17.26
CA ARG A 117 -5.41 -9.90 -15.93
C ARG A 117 -4.00 -10.50 -15.80
N ILE A 118 -3.26 -10.12 -14.79
CA ILE A 118 -1.91 -10.65 -14.55
C ILE A 118 -2.02 -12.03 -13.90
N THR A 119 -1.57 -13.08 -14.58
CA THR A 119 -1.53 -14.44 -14.04
C THR A 119 -0.14 -14.77 -13.47
N VAL A 120 -0.05 -15.83 -12.66
CA VAL A 120 1.24 -16.36 -12.19
C VAL A 120 2.15 -16.72 -13.35
N LEU A 121 1.62 -17.40 -14.36
CA LEU A 121 2.34 -17.73 -15.59
C LEU A 121 2.82 -16.45 -16.31
N GLY A 122 2.00 -15.40 -16.32
CA GLY A 122 2.39 -14.10 -16.84
C GLY A 122 3.56 -13.46 -16.08
N LEU A 123 3.66 -13.66 -14.75
CA LEU A 123 4.79 -13.19 -13.94
C LEU A 123 6.08 -13.99 -14.19
N LEU A 124 5.97 -15.22 -14.70
CA LEU A 124 7.11 -16.03 -15.14
C LEU A 124 7.62 -15.64 -16.52
N ASN A 125 6.92 -14.76 -17.24
CA ASN A 125 7.44 -14.25 -18.51
C ASN A 125 8.75 -13.47 -18.26
N PRO A 126 9.88 -13.86 -18.88
CA PRO A 126 11.16 -13.24 -18.63
C PRO A 126 11.23 -11.75 -18.99
N GLN A 127 10.52 -11.31 -20.03
CA GLN A 127 10.51 -9.89 -20.43
C GLN A 127 9.78 -9.05 -19.39
N LYS A 128 8.60 -9.50 -18.96
CA LYS A 128 7.82 -8.83 -17.90
C LYS A 128 8.58 -8.81 -16.57
N ALA A 129 9.19 -9.93 -16.18
CA ALA A 129 10.00 -10.01 -14.97
C ALA A 129 11.17 -9.02 -15.01
N LYS A 130 11.91 -8.97 -16.13
CA LYS A 130 13.01 -7.99 -16.34
C LYS A 130 12.52 -6.55 -16.24
N GLY A 131 11.39 -6.21 -16.87
CA GLY A 131 10.84 -4.87 -16.80
C GLY A 131 10.40 -4.49 -15.39
N CYS A 132 9.70 -5.37 -14.67
CA CYS A 132 9.28 -5.11 -13.29
C CYS A 132 10.49 -4.88 -12.36
N VAL A 133 11.56 -5.65 -12.54
CA VAL A 133 12.83 -5.49 -11.81
C VAL A 133 13.52 -4.18 -12.14
N ALA A 134 13.58 -3.81 -13.42
CA ALA A 134 14.15 -2.54 -13.85
C ALA A 134 13.42 -1.35 -13.20
N ARG A 135 12.08 -1.37 -13.25
CA ARG A 135 11.21 -0.33 -12.64
C ARG A 135 11.38 -0.26 -11.13
N SER A 136 11.37 -1.40 -10.45
CA SER A 136 11.57 -1.48 -9.00
C SER A 136 12.90 -0.85 -8.58
N GLY A 137 13.98 -1.15 -9.32
CA GLY A 137 15.30 -0.60 -9.05
C GLY A 137 15.40 0.90 -9.31
N ALA A 138 14.95 1.35 -10.46
CA ALA A 138 15.03 2.76 -10.85
C ALA A 138 14.13 3.66 -9.99
N SER A 139 12.94 3.18 -9.60
CA SER A 139 12.07 3.91 -8.67
C SER A 139 12.67 3.97 -7.26
N MET A 140 13.35 2.90 -6.82
CA MET A 140 14.09 2.93 -5.57
C MET A 140 15.25 3.93 -5.63
N ASP A 141 16.02 3.98 -6.72
CA ASP A 141 17.08 4.99 -6.88
C ASP A 141 16.50 6.42 -6.83
N TYR A 142 15.33 6.65 -7.45
CA TYR A 142 14.60 7.92 -7.37
C TYR A 142 14.19 8.30 -5.94
N PHE A 143 13.56 7.38 -5.20
CA PHE A 143 13.14 7.66 -3.82
C PHE A 143 14.34 7.81 -2.86
N VAL A 144 15.41 7.06 -3.06
CA VAL A 144 16.65 7.23 -2.29
C VAL A 144 17.21 8.63 -2.51
N GLU A 145 17.28 9.12 -3.74
CA GLU A 145 17.73 10.49 -4.02
C GLU A 145 16.81 11.53 -3.35
N LYS A 146 15.49 11.39 -3.53
CA LYS A 146 14.47 12.28 -2.95
C LYS A 146 14.58 12.41 -1.42
N TYR A 147 14.88 11.32 -0.72
CA TYR A 147 14.87 11.29 0.75
C TYR A 147 16.25 11.28 1.42
N ALA A 148 17.32 10.94 0.69
CA ALA A 148 18.69 11.07 1.17
C ALA A 148 19.16 12.53 1.17
N ALA A 149 18.74 13.35 0.20
CA ALA A 149 19.05 14.77 0.17
C ALA A 149 18.49 15.54 1.39
N LYS A 150 17.41 15.03 2.00
CA LYS A 150 16.78 15.60 3.19
C LYS A 150 17.42 15.17 4.51
N ASN A 151 18.30 14.17 4.50
CA ASN A 151 18.94 13.61 5.69
C ASN A 151 20.47 13.49 5.45
N SER A 152 21.28 14.39 6.00
CA SER A 152 22.72 14.12 6.17
C SER A 152 23.28 14.78 7.44
N PRO A 153 24.29 14.19 8.11
CA PRO A 153 25.05 12.97 7.75
C PRO A 153 24.96 11.85 8.80
N HIS A 154 25.05 10.57 8.41
CA HIS A 154 26.06 9.62 8.94
C HIS A 154 26.05 8.22 8.27
N PRO A 155 27.11 7.40 8.52
CA PRO A 155 27.89 6.72 7.52
C PRO A 155 27.26 5.40 7.06
N SER A 156 27.81 4.89 5.95
CA SER A 156 27.55 3.56 5.39
C SER A 156 27.37 2.48 6.46
N LEU A 157 26.12 2.13 6.77
CA LEU A 157 25.81 0.90 7.50
C LEU A 157 26.14 -0.29 6.58
N PRO A 158 26.92 -1.27 7.04
CA PRO A 158 27.10 -2.49 6.30
C PRO A 158 25.74 -3.19 6.18
N LEU A 159 25.40 -3.61 4.96
CA LEU A 159 24.31 -4.55 4.68
C LEU A 159 24.34 -5.65 5.75
N ALA A 160 23.34 -5.66 6.63
CA ALA A 160 23.23 -6.70 7.64
C ALA A 160 23.21 -8.05 6.92
N LYS A 161 24.32 -8.79 7.00
CA LYS A 161 24.37 -10.19 6.64
C LYS A 161 23.44 -10.88 7.63
N HIS A 162 22.28 -11.35 7.19
CA HIS A 162 21.45 -12.22 8.01
C HIS A 162 22.13 -13.59 8.13
N PRO A 163 22.62 -13.90 9.34
CA PRO A 163 22.20 -15.12 10.01
C PRO A 163 21.73 -14.78 11.43
N ARG A 164 20.45 -15.02 11.74
CA ARG A 164 20.00 -14.99 13.15
C ARG A 164 20.30 -16.35 13.77
N LYS A 165 21.36 -16.45 14.56
CA LYS A 165 21.56 -17.54 15.53
C LYS A 165 21.22 -17.01 16.92
N GLY A 166 20.47 -17.83 17.66
CA GLY A 166 20.36 -17.89 19.12
C GLY A 166 20.36 -16.58 19.89
N ALA A 167 19.20 -16.15 20.35
CA ALA A 167 19.06 -15.49 21.64
C ALA A 167 18.06 -16.31 22.45
N GLU A 168 18.53 -16.76 23.60
CA GLU A 168 17.85 -17.60 24.57
C GLU A 168 16.64 -16.90 25.18
N SER A 169 15.76 -17.73 25.73
CA SER A 169 14.54 -17.46 26.46
C SER A 169 14.64 -16.28 27.44
N GLY A 170 13.89 -15.22 27.13
CA GLY A 170 13.45 -14.19 28.06
C GLY A 170 11.95 -13.97 27.85
N GLU A 171 11.21 -13.92 28.94
CA GLU A 171 9.75 -13.96 29.04
C GLU A 171 9.02 -13.05 28.04
N GLY A 172 7.96 -13.61 27.44
CA GLY A 172 7.14 -12.95 26.44
C GLY A 172 6.48 -11.70 27.01
N THR A 173 6.90 -10.54 26.51
CA THR A 173 6.15 -9.29 26.68
C THR A 173 4.94 -9.33 25.76
N VAL A 174 3.83 -9.77 26.33
CA VAL A 174 2.48 -9.46 25.85
C VAL A 174 2.38 -7.93 25.79
N PHE A 175 2.25 -7.36 24.59
CA PHE A 175 1.89 -5.95 24.45
C PHE A 175 0.57 -5.72 25.20
N PRO A 176 0.49 -4.72 26.10
CA PRO A 176 -0.72 -4.50 26.85
C PRO A 176 -1.85 -4.13 25.89
N SER A 177 -3.01 -4.76 26.10
CA SER A 177 -4.32 -4.25 25.65
C SER A 177 -4.39 -2.73 25.90
N PRO A 178 -4.98 -1.92 25.01
CA PRO A 178 -5.07 -0.50 25.24
C PRO A 178 -5.85 -0.25 26.53
N VAL A 179 -5.15 0.34 27.49
CA VAL A 179 -5.74 0.87 28.72
C VAL A 179 -6.60 2.06 28.33
N SER A 180 -7.82 2.05 28.86
CA SER A 180 -8.81 3.11 28.85
C SER A 180 -8.21 4.51 29.07
N GLY A 181 -8.40 5.40 28.10
CA GLY A 181 -8.11 6.83 28.25
C GLY A 181 -8.01 7.56 26.91
N ARG A 182 -9.17 7.96 26.35
CA ARG A 182 -9.42 9.03 25.35
C ARG A 182 -8.21 9.59 24.57
N ALA A 183 -8.12 9.67 23.24
CA ALA A 183 -8.66 8.95 22.08
C ALA A 183 -7.87 9.51 20.87
N PRO A 184 -7.15 8.71 20.06
CA PRO A 184 -6.54 9.22 18.80
C PRO A 184 -7.61 9.68 17.79
N PHE A 185 -8.83 9.14 17.93
CA PHE A 185 -9.98 9.42 17.08
C PHE A 185 -10.69 10.77 17.36
N GLU A 186 -10.58 11.32 18.58
CA GLU A 186 -11.18 12.62 18.92
C GLU A 186 -10.44 13.78 18.23
N TYR A 187 -9.16 13.60 17.86
CA TYR A 187 -8.38 14.64 17.20
C TYR A 187 -8.89 14.97 15.79
N PHE A 188 -9.42 13.99 15.05
CA PHE A 188 -9.97 14.20 13.71
C PHE A 188 -11.45 14.66 13.73
N ARG A 189 -12.24 14.22 14.72
CA ARG A 189 -13.65 14.62 14.86
C ARG A 189 -13.84 16.05 15.40
N ALA A 190 -12.85 16.60 16.12
CA ALA A 190 -12.94 17.92 16.75
C ALA A 190 -13.02 19.13 15.78
N ARG A 191 -12.87 18.92 14.46
CA ARG A 191 -12.89 20.01 13.46
C ARG A 191 -14.22 20.28 12.77
N GLY A 192 -15.28 19.51 13.02
CA GLY A 192 -16.64 19.89 12.57
C GLY A 192 -16.87 20.01 11.05
N GLU A 193 -15.86 19.84 10.20
CA GLU A 193 -15.94 19.78 8.74
C GLU A 193 -14.92 18.73 8.26
N GLY A 194 -15.35 17.46 8.28
CA GLY A 194 -14.48 16.30 8.09
C GLY A 194 -13.95 16.18 6.67
N SER A 195 -12.64 16.33 6.50
CA SER A 195 -11.96 15.94 5.27
C SER A 195 -11.76 14.43 5.20
N GLU A 196 -12.82 13.63 5.12
CA GLU A 196 -12.69 12.17 5.10
C GLU A 196 -12.00 11.69 3.81
N HIS A 197 -10.77 11.17 3.93
CA HIS A 197 -10.03 10.56 2.83
C HIS A 197 -10.58 9.16 2.54
N CYS A 198 -10.57 8.72 1.27
CA CYS A 198 -11.35 7.54 0.87
C CYS A 198 -10.81 6.25 1.49
N ALA A 199 -9.50 6.01 1.44
CA ALA A 199 -8.89 4.84 2.04
C ALA A 199 -8.93 4.88 3.58
N GLN A 200 -8.74 6.07 4.15
CA GLN A 200 -8.76 6.30 5.60
C GLN A 200 -10.12 5.98 6.19
N LYS A 201 -11.21 6.46 5.56
CA LYS A 201 -12.59 6.17 5.95
C LYS A 201 -12.88 4.67 5.96
N ILE A 202 -12.52 3.97 4.88
CA ILE A 202 -12.71 2.52 4.78
C ILE A 202 -12.00 1.78 5.90
N LEU A 203 -10.73 2.09 6.13
CA LEU A 203 -9.91 1.46 7.17
C LEU A 203 -10.47 1.73 8.58
N GLY A 204 -10.84 2.98 8.86
CA GLY A 204 -11.43 3.39 10.14
C GLY A 204 -12.76 2.68 10.42
N GLU A 205 -13.68 2.66 9.46
CA GLU A 205 -14.98 1.98 9.62
C GLU A 205 -14.82 0.45 9.78
N ILE A 206 -13.90 -0.17 9.05
CA ILE A 206 -13.62 -1.61 9.22
C ILE A 206 -13.04 -1.87 10.62
N ARG A 207 -12.12 -1.02 11.09
CA ARG A 207 -11.56 -1.13 12.44
C ARG A 207 -12.64 -1.02 13.51
N GLU A 208 -13.50 -0.01 13.43
CA GLU A 208 -14.61 0.17 14.37
C GLU A 208 -15.54 -1.06 14.41
N LYS A 209 -15.83 -1.66 13.26
CA LYS A 209 -16.76 -2.79 13.16
C LYS A 209 -16.15 -4.16 13.50
N THR A 210 -14.83 -4.31 13.42
CA THR A 210 -14.17 -5.64 13.49
C THR A 210 -13.04 -5.73 14.50
N GLY A 211 -12.55 -4.60 15.01
CA GLY A 211 -11.33 -4.51 15.81
C GLY A 211 -10.03 -4.67 15.01
N ILE A 212 -10.08 -4.91 13.70
CA ILE A 212 -8.89 -5.05 12.84
C ILE A 212 -8.58 -3.70 12.21
N GLY A 213 -7.44 -3.12 12.56
CA GLY A 213 -6.98 -1.87 11.97
C GLY A 213 -5.62 -1.44 12.52
N ASN A 214 -5.11 -0.35 11.97
CA ASN A 214 -3.86 0.27 12.40
C ASN A 214 -4.00 1.78 12.15
N GLU A 215 -3.96 2.59 13.20
CA GLU A 215 -4.16 4.05 13.12
C GLU A 215 -3.13 4.74 12.22
N LYS A 216 -1.88 4.28 12.26
CA LYS A 216 -0.81 4.78 11.39
C LYS A 216 -1.14 4.50 9.92
N LEU A 217 -1.62 3.30 9.63
CA LEU A 217 -2.04 2.89 8.29
C LEU A 217 -3.20 3.76 7.78
N GLU A 218 -4.19 4.04 8.63
CA GLU A 218 -5.30 4.95 8.33
C GLU A 218 -4.78 6.34 7.96
N GLN A 219 -3.92 6.91 8.80
CA GLN A 219 -3.35 8.23 8.59
C GLN A 219 -2.56 8.34 7.28
N ILE A 220 -1.66 7.41 6.99
CA ILE A 220 -0.83 7.48 5.77
C ILE A 220 -1.60 7.10 4.49
N SER A 221 -2.79 6.51 4.62
CA SER A 221 -3.59 6.07 3.47
C SER A 221 -4.16 7.20 2.62
N VAL A 222 -4.10 8.46 3.11
CA VAL A 222 -4.34 9.68 2.33
C VAL A 222 -3.56 9.69 1.01
N ALA A 223 -2.37 9.08 0.95
CA ALA A 223 -1.59 8.91 -0.27
C ALA A 223 -2.35 8.25 -1.44
N LEU A 224 -3.43 7.54 -1.14
CA LEU A 224 -4.20 6.76 -2.12
C LEU A 224 -5.38 7.53 -2.72
N ASP A 225 -5.61 8.77 -2.28
CA ASP A 225 -6.76 9.56 -2.70
C ASP A 225 -6.75 9.93 -4.17
N GLY A 226 -7.96 10.09 -4.73
CA GLY A 226 -8.19 10.40 -6.14
C GLY A 226 -7.52 9.40 -7.10
N GLY A 227 -7.28 8.16 -6.64
CA GLY A 227 -6.67 7.11 -7.45
C GLY A 227 -5.16 7.00 -7.33
N ILE A 228 -4.59 7.37 -6.17
CA ILE A 228 -3.15 7.46 -5.80
C ILE A 228 -2.54 8.86 -6.05
N GLY A 229 -2.84 9.85 -5.21
CA GLY A 229 -2.30 11.20 -5.38
C GLY A 229 -3.00 11.98 -6.50
N LEU A 230 -4.32 11.83 -6.62
CA LEU A 230 -5.18 12.56 -7.58
C LEU A 230 -4.89 12.27 -9.07
N THR A 231 -4.18 11.19 -9.37
CA THR A 231 -3.78 10.84 -10.73
C THR A 231 -4.87 10.12 -11.52
N GLY A 232 -5.94 9.70 -10.85
CA GLY A 232 -7.07 8.99 -11.45
C GLY A 232 -6.86 7.49 -11.63
N GLY A 233 -5.76 6.94 -11.11
CA GLY A 233 -5.43 5.51 -11.15
C GLY A 233 -6.25 4.67 -10.17
N GLY A 234 -5.70 3.54 -9.72
CA GLY A 234 -6.37 2.53 -8.88
C GLY A 234 -7.06 3.11 -7.65
N CYS A 235 -8.30 2.67 -7.43
CA CYS A 235 -9.20 3.14 -6.38
C CYS A 235 -8.56 3.04 -4.97
N GLY A 236 -8.47 4.20 -4.29
CA GLY A 236 -7.93 4.29 -2.92
C GLY A 236 -8.79 3.54 -1.90
N ALA A 237 -10.12 3.67 -1.98
CA ALA A 237 -11.04 2.95 -1.10
C ALA A 237 -10.91 1.42 -1.23
N LEU A 238 -10.83 0.87 -2.45
CA LEU A 238 -10.59 -0.56 -2.67
C LEU A 238 -9.22 -0.97 -2.09
N SER A 239 -8.20 -0.13 -2.26
CA SER A 239 -6.88 -0.36 -1.70
C SER A 239 -6.93 -0.42 -0.16
N GLY A 240 -7.66 0.49 0.49
CA GLY A 240 -7.92 0.48 1.94
C GLY A 240 -8.61 -0.81 2.41
N ALA A 241 -9.64 -1.27 1.69
CA ALA A 241 -10.31 -2.54 2.00
C ALA A 241 -9.36 -3.74 1.88
N LEU A 242 -8.53 -3.79 0.83
CA LEU A 242 -7.51 -4.83 0.66
C LEU A 242 -6.40 -4.76 1.72
N MET A 243 -6.07 -3.56 2.18
CA MET A 243 -5.11 -3.34 3.26
C MET A 243 -5.65 -3.89 4.59
N ALA A 244 -6.93 -3.68 4.91
CA ALA A 244 -7.58 -4.30 6.07
C ALA A 244 -7.57 -5.83 5.99
N LEU A 245 -7.87 -6.41 4.83
CA LEU A 245 -7.73 -7.85 4.62
C LEU A 245 -6.28 -8.32 4.77
N GLY A 246 -5.31 -7.48 4.38
CA GLY A 246 -3.89 -7.72 4.56
C GLY A 246 -3.52 -7.84 6.04
N LEU A 247 -3.99 -6.92 6.87
CA LEU A 247 -3.80 -6.98 8.33
C LEU A 247 -4.38 -8.26 8.94
N LYS A 248 -5.51 -8.75 8.42
CA LYS A 248 -6.19 -9.95 8.95
C LYS A 248 -5.56 -11.26 8.50
N TYR A 249 -5.27 -11.40 7.21
CA TYR A 249 -5.02 -12.69 6.57
C TYR A 249 -3.63 -12.84 5.95
N ALA A 250 -2.84 -11.76 5.83
CA ALA A 250 -1.50 -11.88 5.29
C ALA A 250 -0.58 -12.63 6.27
N LEU A 251 0.47 -13.25 5.74
CA LEU A 251 1.47 -13.92 6.56
C LEU A 251 2.28 -12.87 7.33
N ASP A 252 2.22 -12.95 8.65
CA ASP A 252 3.00 -12.15 9.58
C ASP A 252 4.47 -12.61 9.54
N PRO A 253 5.44 -11.75 9.15
CA PRO A 253 6.85 -12.12 9.07
C PRO A 253 7.46 -12.57 10.41
N GLN A 254 6.94 -12.09 11.54
CA GLN A 254 7.45 -12.46 12.87
C GLN A 254 6.89 -13.79 13.35
N LYS A 255 5.63 -14.09 13.00
CA LYS A 255 4.93 -15.31 13.46
C LYS A 255 4.99 -16.46 12.46
N THR A 256 5.47 -16.22 11.25
CA THR A 256 5.53 -17.21 10.19
C THR A 256 6.92 -17.82 10.09
N GLU A 257 6.99 -19.15 10.11
CA GLU A 257 8.25 -19.88 9.92
C GLU A 257 8.98 -19.43 8.63
N PRO A 258 10.32 -19.25 8.68
CA PRO A 258 11.10 -18.77 7.53
C PRO A 258 10.92 -19.59 6.25
N LYS A 259 10.66 -20.90 6.36
CA LYS A 259 10.40 -21.78 5.20
C LYS A 259 9.06 -21.45 4.52
N LYS A 260 8.04 -21.06 5.28
CA LYS A 260 6.73 -20.64 4.75
C LYS A 260 6.80 -19.26 4.09
N LEU A 261 7.66 -18.37 4.60
CA LEU A 261 7.94 -17.05 3.99
C LEU A 261 8.76 -17.16 2.68
N LYS A 262 9.66 -18.14 2.58
CA LYS A 262 10.51 -18.36 1.39
C LYS A 262 9.76 -18.97 0.20
N ASN A 263 8.66 -19.68 0.45
CA ASN A 263 7.88 -20.32 -0.61
C ASN A 263 6.79 -19.40 -1.15
N ILE A 264 7.25 -18.46 -1.98
CA ILE A 264 6.48 -17.50 -2.79
C ILE A 264 5.18 -18.07 -3.37
N TYR A 265 5.22 -19.30 -3.89
CA TYR A 265 4.05 -19.93 -4.53
C TYR A 265 2.90 -20.24 -3.56
N ARG A 266 3.16 -20.48 -2.27
CA ARG A 266 2.10 -20.70 -1.27
C ARG A 266 1.49 -19.39 -0.76
N SER A 267 2.11 -18.24 -1.05
CA SER A 267 1.52 -16.95 -0.70
C SER A 267 0.30 -16.62 -1.56
N MET A 268 0.23 -17.09 -2.82
CA MET A 268 -0.91 -16.85 -3.73
C MET A 268 -2.11 -17.78 -3.50
N ASP A 269 -1.89 -18.89 -2.80
CA ASP A 269 -2.91 -19.81 -2.27
C ASP A 269 -3.16 -19.58 -0.77
N SER A 270 -2.70 -18.45 -0.24
CA SER A 270 -2.99 -18.07 1.14
C SER A 270 -4.46 -17.71 1.32
N GLU A 271 -4.90 -17.78 2.57
CA GLU A 271 -6.21 -17.31 2.99
C GLU A 271 -6.45 -15.87 2.52
N PHE A 272 -5.44 -15.00 2.61
CA PHE A 272 -5.49 -13.63 2.09
C PHE A 272 -5.96 -13.56 0.64
N PHE A 273 -5.31 -14.27 -0.29
CA PHE A 273 -5.68 -14.18 -1.71
C PHE A 273 -7.06 -14.77 -1.99
N SER A 274 -7.47 -15.79 -1.24
CA SER A 274 -8.81 -16.36 -1.36
C SER A 274 -9.87 -15.31 -1.00
N MET A 275 -9.70 -14.64 0.14
CA MET A 275 -10.60 -13.60 0.62
C MET A 275 -10.55 -12.33 -0.26
N ALA A 276 -9.35 -11.87 -0.61
CA ALA A 276 -9.15 -10.70 -1.46
C ALA A 276 -9.74 -10.89 -2.87
N LYS A 277 -9.67 -12.11 -3.44
CA LYS A 277 -10.30 -12.41 -4.75
C LYS A 277 -11.83 -12.31 -4.68
N ILE A 278 -12.46 -12.67 -3.55
CA ILE A 278 -13.90 -12.51 -3.36
C ILE A 278 -14.26 -11.03 -3.39
N LEU A 279 -13.55 -10.19 -2.62
CA LEU A 279 -13.77 -8.75 -2.59
C LEU A 279 -13.62 -8.14 -3.99
N VAL A 280 -12.50 -8.39 -4.66
CA VAL A 280 -12.17 -7.82 -5.98
C VAL A 280 -13.16 -8.26 -7.07
N LYS A 281 -13.59 -9.53 -7.07
CA LYS A 281 -14.59 -10.02 -8.03
C LYS A 281 -15.94 -9.33 -7.83
N ASN A 282 -16.36 -9.12 -6.59
CA ASN A 282 -17.61 -8.41 -6.32
C ASN A 282 -17.49 -6.92 -6.68
N PHE A 283 -16.35 -6.30 -6.37
CA PHE A 283 -16.07 -4.91 -6.70
C PHE A 283 -16.15 -4.65 -8.20
N ILE A 284 -15.44 -5.45 -9.02
CA ILE A 284 -15.42 -5.23 -10.46
C ILE A 284 -16.78 -5.51 -11.11
N LYS A 285 -17.59 -6.40 -10.53
CA LYS A 285 -18.96 -6.65 -10.97
C LYS A 285 -19.88 -5.45 -10.69
N GLU A 286 -19.64 -4.71 -9.62
CA GLU A 286 -20.48 -3.58 -9.20
C GLU A 286 -20.05 -2.24 -9.85
N PHE A 287 -18.74 -2.02 -10.02
CA PHE A 287 -18.19 -0.72 -10.44
C PHE A 287 -17.46 -0.73 -11.79
N GLU A 288 -17.35 -1.90 -12.44
CA GLU A 288 -16.78 -2.13 -13.79
C GLU A 288 -15.29 -1.81 -14.00
N TYR A 289 -14.72 -0.86 -13.25
CA TYR A 289 -13.35 -0.40 -13.37
C TYR A 289 -12.61 -0.42 -12.03
N PHE A 290 -11.28 -0.49 -12.08
CA PHE A 290 -10.42 -0.30 -10.91
C PHE A 290 -9.95 1.15 -10.77
N GLU A 291 -9.89 1.90 -11.86
CA GLU A 291 -9.40 3.27 -11.88
C GLU A 291 -10.45 4.24 -11.35
N CYS A 292 -10.05 5.05 -10.37
CA CYS A 292 -10.86 6.09 -9.76
C CYS A 292 -11.46 7.00 -10.84
N SER A 293 -10.66 7.47 -11.80
CA SER A 293 -11.15 8.35 -12.88
C SER A 293 -12.23 7.71 -13.76
N ARG A 294 -12.23 6.39 -13.91
CA ARG A 294 -13.26 5.66 -14.67
C ARG A 294 -14.50 5.41 -13.83
N ILE A 295 -14.33 5.09 -12.56
CA ILE A 295 -15.45 4.90 -11.61
C ILE A 295 -16.20 6.21 -11.39
N THR A 296 -15.48 7.34 -11.22
CA THR A 296 -16.06 8.66 -10.93
C THR A 296 -16.41 9.44 -12.18
N GLY A 297 -15.93 9.02 -13.36
CA GLY A 297 -16.00 9.79 -14.60
C GLY A 297 -15.17 11.08 -14.57
N THR A 298 -14.31 11.30 -13.57
CA THR A 298 -13.55 12.55 -13.37
C THR A 298 -12.13 12.27 -12.93
N LYS A 299 -11.14 12.90 -13.59
CA LYS A 299 -9.76 13.01 -13.08
C LYS A 299 -9.61 14.35 -12.35
N PHE A 300 -9.22 14.30 -11.08
CA PHE A 300 -9.12 15.49 -10.24
C PHE A 300 -7.85 16.29 -10.54
N LYS A 301 -8.00 17.60 -10.75
CA LYS A 301 -6.87 18.49 -10.99
C LYS A 301 -6.08 18.72 -9.71
N ASP A 302 -6.78 18.97 -8.62
CA ASP A 302 -6.25 19.39 -7.33
C ASP A 302 -7.16 18.93 -6.18
N TRP A 303 -6.72 19.23 -4.96
CA TRP A 303 -7.46 18.92 -3.75
C TRP A 303 -8.83 19.60 -3.68
N ALA A 304 -8.97 20.84 -4.18
CA ALA A 304 -10.24 21.55 -4.12
C ALA A 304 -11.32 20.82 -4.91
N GLN A 305 -10.99 20.34 -6.11
CA GLN A 305 -11.92 19.54 -6.91
C GLN A 305 -12.23 18.18 -6.26
N PHE A 306 -11.21 17.49 -5.74
CA PHE A 306 -11.40 16.19 -5.11
C PHE A 306 -12.24 16.27 -3.83
N SER A 307 -11.94 17.25 -2.96
CA SER A 307 -12.61 17.45 -1.68
C SER A 307 -14.10 17.78 -1.81
N GLN A 308 -14.50 18.47 -2.89
CA GLN A 308 -15.90 18.68 -3.22
C GLN A 308 -16.58 17.41 -3.72
N PHE A 309 -15.88 16.59 -4.53
CA PHE A 309 -16.46 15.40 -5.15
C PHE A 309 -16.56 14.19 -4.22
N ARG A 310 -15.63 14.04 -3.28
CA ARG A 310 -15.49 12.81 -2.48
C ARG A 310 -16.70 12.48 -1.60
N ASN A 311 -17.54 13.47 -1.30
CA ASN A 311 -18.80 13.31 -0.56
C ASN A 311 -20.02 13.16 -1.50
N SER A 312 -19.78 12.78 -2.75
CA SER A 312 -20.84 12.51 -3.71
C SER A 312 -21.51 11.16 -3.43
N PRO A 313 -22.78 10.99 -3.84
CA PRO A 313 -23.49 9.71 -3.73
C PRO A 313 -22.75 8.53 -4.38
N SER A 314 -21.95 8.80 -5.43
CA SER A 314 -21.15 7.77 -6.10
C SER A 314 -20.04 7.24 -5.20
N CYS A 315 -19.29 8.13 -4.53
CA CYS A 315 -18.25 7.74 -3.58
C CYS A 315 -18.85 7.08 -2.33
N ASP A 316 -19.99 7.57 -1.84
CA ASP A 316 -20.68 6.95 -0.69
C ASP A 316 -21.18 5.54 -1.00
N LYS A 317 -21.78 5.32 -2.18
CA LYS A 317 -22.17 3.98 -2.63
C LYS A 317 -20.96 3.04 -2.64
N LEU A 318 -19.84 3.50 -3.18
CA LEU A 318 -18.60 2.73 -3.24
C LEU A 318 -18.05 2.40 -1.85
N ASN A 319 -18.03 3.39 -0.96
CA ASN A 319 -17.51 3.21 0.39
C ASN A 319 -18.35 2.23 1.20
N ASN A 320 -19.67 2.42 1.19
CA ASN A 320 -20.62 1.55 1.88
C ASN A 320 -20.53 0.10 1.38
N PHE A 321 -20.40 -0.09 0.06
CA PHE A 321 -20.21 -1.41 -0.53
C PHE A 321 -18.94 -2.08 0.00
N LEU A 322 -17.81 -1.37 -0.03
CA LEU A 322 -16.50 -1.92 0.37
C LEU A 322 -16.45 -2.25 1.86
N VAL A 323 -16.93 -1.37 2.73
CA VAL A 323 -17.00 -1.63 4.17
C VAL A 323 -17.86 -2.85 4.44
N LYS A 324 -19.09 -2.88 3.92
CA LYS A 324 -20.01 -4.01 4.10
C LYS A 324 -19.38 -5.33 3.65
N LYS A 325 -18.87 -5.39 2.42
CA LYS A 325 -18.29 -6.62 1.86
C LYS A 325 -17.03 -7.06 2.60
N THR A 326 -16.20 -6.12 3.03
CA THR A 326 -14.97 -6.46 3.75
C THR A 326 -15.26 -6.98 5.15
N VAL A 327 -16.22 -6.38 5.85
CA VAL A 327 -16.68 -6.87 7.15
C VAL A 327 -17.33 -8.26 7.03
N GLU A 328 -18.15 -8.49 6.00
CA GLU A 328 -18.71 -9.82 5.71
C GLU A 328 -17.61 -10.87 5.50
N ILE A 329 -16.55 -10.52 4.75
CA ILE A 329 -15.41 -11.40 4.49
C ILE A 329 -14.61 -11.66 5.78
N ILE A 330 -14.31 -10.63 6.56
CA ILE A 330 -13.56 -10.74 7.82
C ILE A 330 -14.28 -11.64 8.82
N ASN A 331 -15.59 -11.50 8.90
CA ASN A 331 -16.44 -12.27 9.81
C ASN A 331 -16.83 -13.65 9.27
N PHE A 332 -16.44 -13.97 8.04
CA PHE A 332 -16.71 -15.27 7.44
C PHE A 332 -15.96 -16.36 8.21
N LYS A 333 -16.70 -17.14 9.01
CA LYS A 333 -16.20 -18.37 9.61
C LYS A 333 -16.30 -19.47 8.55
N LYS A 334 -15.16 -20.07 8.16
CA LYS A 334 -15.21 -21.36 7.47
C LYS A 334 -16.00 -22.32 8.36
N ALA A 335 -17.05 -22.95 7.83
CA ALA A 335 -17.65 -24.09 8.49
C ALA A 335 -16.54 -25.14 8.69
N SER A 336 -16.28 -25.46 9.95
CA SER A 336 -15.27 -26.44 10.37
C SER A 336 -15.65 -27.85 9.96
#